data_AF-A0A251NTR9-F1
#
_entry.id   AF-A0A251NTR9-F1
#
_cell.length_a   1.000
_cell.length_b   1.000
_cell.length_c   1.000
_cell.angle_alpha   90.00
_cell.angle_beta   90.00
_cell.angle_gamma   90.00
#
_symmetry.space_group_name_H-M   'P 1'
#
loop_
_entity.id
_entity.type
_entity.pdbx_description
1 polymer ?
#
loop_
_entity_poly.entity_id
_entity_poly.type
_entity_poly.pdbx_seq_one_letter_code
_entity_poly.pdbx_strand_id
1 'polypeptide(L)'
;MVVPYLGTLAWIRSLNFTVIHLWRPWLVDGEIAGLQLFELKSRLLLLFPVCRYSRKHSNNFTFATVKGGGHTAPEYKPKECFAMFKRWISQDPL
;
A
#
# COMPACT_ATOMS: atom_id res chain seq x y z
N MET A 1 13.71 -12.93 -1.40
CA MET A 1 12.54 -12.18 -1.95
C MET A 1 12.92 -11.72 -3.35
N VAL A 2 12.13 -12.05 -4.38
CA VAL A 2 12.51 -11.81 -5.79
C VAL A 2 12.25 -10.36 -6.20
N VAL A 3 11.07 -9.82 -5.87
CA VAL A 3 10.71 -8.41 -6.14
C VAL A 3 10.36 -7.74 -4.81
N PRO A 4 11.23 -6.88 -4.24
CA PRO A 4 10.92 -6.09 -3.05
C PRO A 4 10.06 -4.88 -3.42
N TYR A 5 9.04 -4.60 -2.61
CA TYR A 5 8.12 -3.46 -2.79
C TYR A 5 8.83 -2.10 -2.86
N LEU A 6 10.05 -1.99 -2.32
CA LEU A 6 10.90 -0.79 -2.42
C LEU A 6 11.16 -0.41 -3.89
N GLY A 7 11.35 -1.39 -4.77
CA GLY A 7 11.49 -1.16 -6.21
C GLY A 7 10.21 -0.61 -6.82
N THR A 8 9.06 -1.19 -6.46
CA THR A 8 7.73 -0.70 -6.87
C THR A 8 7.48 0.73 -6.39
N LEU A 9 7.82 1.05 -5.14
CA LEU A 9 7.70 2.39 -4.56
C LEU A 9 8.61 3.41 -5.26
N ALA A 10 9.85 3.03 -5.57
CA ALA A 10 10.78 3.88 -6.31
C ALA A 10 10.29 4.15 -7.75
N TRP A 11 9.78 3.12 -8.43
CA TRP A 11 9.14 3.25 -9.74
C TRP A 11 7.92 4.17 -9.68
N ILE A 12 7.00 3.99 -8.73
CA ILE A 12 5.82 4.86 -8.56
C ILE A 12 6.22 6.31 -8.31
N ARG A 13 7.27 6.56 -7.52
CA ARG A 13 7.84 7.91 -7.33
C ARG A 13 8.33 8.51 -8.65
N SER A 14 8.93 7.71 -9.54
CA SER A 14 9.37 8.18 -10.87
C SER A 14 8.21 8.57 -11.81
N LEU A 15 6.98 8.10 -11.57
CA LEU A 15 5.78 8.51 -12.33
C LEU A 15 5.33 9.95 -12.02
N ASN A 16 5.90 10.59 -11.00
CA ASN A 16 5.65 11.98 -10.59
C ASN A 16 4.15 12.32 -10.41
N PHE A 17 3.40 11.40 -9.80
CA PHE A 17 1.99 11.61 -9.46
C PHE A 17 1.84 12.45 -8.18
N THR A 18 0.79 13.29 -8.13
CA THR A 18 0.44 14.02 -6.92
C THR A 18 -0.14 13.07 -5.86
N VAL A 19 0.43 13.08 -4.65
CA VAL A 19 -0.08 12.33 -3.50
C VAL A 19 -1.34 13.03 -2.98
N ILE A 20 -2.51 12.38 -3.10
CA ILE A 20 -3.80 12.96 -2.65
C ILE A 20 -4.18 12.52 -1.24
N HIS A 21 -3.73 11.34 -0.83
CA HIS A 21 -3.73 10.93 0.57
C HIS A 21 -2.35 10.40 0.89
N LEU A 22 -1.83 10.82 2.05
CA LEU A 22 -0.71 10.12 2.69
C LEU A 22 -1.04 8.63 2.83
N TRP A 23 0.00 7.81 2.97
CA TRP A 23 -0.10 6.39 3.30
C TRP A 23 -1.14 6.13 4.41
N ARG A 24 -1.84 4.98 4.44
CA ARG A 24 -2.84 4.71 5.50
C ARG A 24 -2.77 3.30 6.10
N PRO A 25 -3.00 3.14 7.42
CA PRO A 25 -3.06 1.83 8.04
C PRO A 25 -4.42 1.22 7.74
N TRP A 26 -4.41 0.15 6.93
CA TRP A 26 -5.61 -0.55 6.53
C TRP A 26 -5.86 -1.76 7.44
N LEU A 27 -7.12 -1.99 7.77
CA LEU A 27 -7.54 -2.94 8.78
C LEU A 27 -8.35 -4.10 8.18
N VAL A 28 -8.13 -5.31 8.70
CA VAL A 28 -8.94 -6.49 8.44
C VAL A 28 -9.33 -7.08 9.79
N ASP A 29 -10.62 -7.13 10.09
CA ASP A 29 -11.20 -7.60 11.36
C ASP A 29 -10.56 -6.98 12.62
N GLY A 30 -10.18 -5.70 12.54
CA GLY A 30 -9.51 -4.96 13.62
C GLY A 30 -7.98 -5.08 13.64
N GLU A 31 -7.39 -6.02 12.91
CA GLU A 31 -5.93 -6.19 12.85
C GLU A 31 -5.26 -5.32 11.77
N ILE A 32 -4.04 -4.89 12.06
CA ILE A 32 -3.20 -4.04 11.20
C ILE A 32 -2.60 -4.85 10.04
N ALA A 33 -3.25 -4.79 8.88
CA ALA A 33 -2.74 -5.36 7.63
C ALA A 33 -1.70 -4.44 6.93
N GLY A 34 -1.63 -3.16 7.31
CA GLY A 34 -0.58 -2.20 6.92
C GLY A 34 -0.52 -0.96 7.85
N LEU A 35 0.56 -0.18 7.78
CA LEU A 35 0.91 0.99 8.62
C LEU A 35 0.62 2.38 7.99
N GLN A 36 1.26 3.48 8.42
CA GLN A 36 1.34 4.78 7.70
C GLN A 36 2.65 5.49 8.04
N LEU A 37 3.15 6.38 7.18
CA LEU A 37 4.14 7.40 7.57
C LEU A 37 3.55 8.80 7.71
N PHE A 38 3.70 9.34 8.91
CA PHE A 38 3.97 10.75 9.19
C PHE A 38 5.48 10.99 8.98
N GLU A 39 5.92 12.24 8.84
CA GLU A 39 7.36 12.58 8.90
C GLU A 39 7.66 13.57 10.03
N LEU A 40 8.59 13.18 10.89
CA LEU A 40 9.36 14.05 11.77
C LEU A 40 10.83 13.79 11.48
N LYS A 41 11.62 14.86 11.35
CA LYS A 41 13.01 14.78 10.85
C LYS A 41 13.86 13.78 11.63
N SER A 42 14.67 13.02 10.88
CA SER A 42 15.90 12.38 11.36
C SER A 42 15.77 11.35 12.51
N ARG A 43 14.88 10.36 12.39
CA ARG A 43 15.23 8.99 12.86
C ARG A 43 14.56 7.88 12.04
N LEU A 44 15.31 6.79 11.86
CA LEU A 44 14.95 5.61 11.08
C LEU A 44 13.68 4.92 11.61
N LEU A 45 12.68 4.69 10.74
CA LEU A 45 11.63 3.70 10.96
C LEU A 45 11.13 3.13 9.62
N LEU A 46 11.47 1.87 9.35
CA LEU A 46 11.00 1.10 8.19
C LEU A 46 9.70 0.39 8.57
N LEU A 47 8.60 0.60 7.83
CA LEU A 47 7.51 -0.37 7.60
C LEU A 47 6.50 0.18 6.57
N PHE A 48 5.55 -0.66 6.13
CA PHE A 48 5.08 -0.65 4.74
C PHE A 48 3.55 -0.56 4.56
N PRO A 49 3.05 0.50 3.88
CA PRO A 49 1.60 0.61 3.60
C PRO A 49 1.12 1.42 2.39
N VAL A 50 0.07 0.90 1.76
CA VAL A 50 -0.97 1.57 0.95
C VAL A 50 -0.90 3.10 0.84
N CYS A 51 -0.66 3.62 -0.37
CA CYS A 51 -0.54 5.06 -0.65
C CYS A 51 -1.40 5.44 -1.88
N ARG A 52 -2.23 6.49 -1.77
CA ARG A 52 -3.15 6.89 -2.85
C ARG A 52 -2.66 8.14 -3.59
N TYR A 53 -2.34 7.94 -4.85
CA TYR A 53 -1.90 8.93 -5.80
C TYR A 53 -3.05 9.33 -6.72
N SER A 54 -2.97 10.52 -7.29
CA SER A 54 -3.80 10.97 -8.40
C SER A 54 -2.96 11.75 -9.39
N ARG A 55 -3.46 11.89 -10.60
CA ARG A 55 -2.88 12.72 -11.65
C ARG A 55 -3.98 13.55 -12.25
N LYS A 56 -3.74 14.84 -12.50
CA LYS A 56 -4.56 15.56 -13.47
C LYS A 56 -4.54 14.76 -14.78
N HIS A 57 -5.71 14.34 -15.26
CA HIS A 57 -5.90 13.44 -16.41
C HIS A 57 -5.67 11.91 -16.23
N SER A 58 -5.62 11.32 -15.02
CA SER A 58 -5.80 9.86 -14.90
C SER A 58 -6.48 9.40 -13.61
N ASN A 59 -7.14 8.23 -13.68
CA ASN A 59 -7.83 7.56 -12.58
C ASN A 59 -6.93 7.43 -11.32
N ASN A 60 -7.53 7.52 -10.14
CA ASN A 60 -6.82 7.48 -8.85
C ASN A 60 -6.08 6.15 -8.69
N PHE A 61 -4.76 6.23 -8.49
CA PHE A 61 -3.87 5.07 -8.39
C PHE A 61 -3.57 4.76 -6.92
N THR A 62 -3.99 3.58 -6.44
CA THR A 62 -3.70 3.11 -5.08
C THR A 62 -2.56 2.09 -5.14
N PHE A 63 -1.37 2.46 -4.64
CA PHE A 63 -0.36 1.48 -4.25
C PHE A 63 -0.83 0.76 -2.98
N ALA A 64 -0.44 -0.51 -2.78
CA ALA A 64 -0.81 -1.31 -1.61
C ALA A 64 0.32 -2.26 -1.16
N THR A 65 0.35 -2.59 0.13
CA THR A 65 1.25 -3.62 0.69
C THR A 65 0.58 -4.38 1.83
N VAL A 66 0.84 -5.69 1.90
CA VAL A 66 0.29 -6.61 2.91
C VAL A 66 1.38 -6.98 3.92
N LYS A 67 1.17 -6.68 5.21
CA LYS A 67 2.13 -6.98 6.29
C LYS A 67 2.32 -8.50 6.44
N GLY A 68 3.55 -8.96 6.24
CA GLY A 68 3.90 -10.39 6.30
C GLY A 68 3.61 -11.17 5.00
N GLY A 69 3.20 -10.51 3.91
CA GLY A 69 3.10 -11.15 2.60
C GLY A 69 4.48 -11.40 1.97
N GLY A 70 4.64 -12.56 1.32
CA GLY A 70 5.77 -12.87 0.46
C GLY A 70 5.60 -12.31 -0.97
N HIS A 71 6.29 -12.92 -1.94
CA HIS A 71 6.10 -12.60 -3.36
C HIS A 71 4.72 -13.07 -3.85
N THR A 72 4.37 -14.30 -3.51
CA THR A 72 3.04 -14.90 -3.55
C THR A 72 2.22 -14.48 -2.33
N ALA A 73 1.92 -13.18 -2.19
CA ALA A 73 1.26 -12.65 -0.98
C ALA A 73 0.00 -13.42 -0.50
N PRO A 74 -0.90 -13.95 -1.38
CA PRO A 74 -2.05 -14.76 -0.95
C PRO A 74 -1.70 -16.11 -0.31
N GLU A 75 -0.50 -16.66 -0.54
CA GLU A 75 -0.04 -17.91 0.08
C GLU A 75 0.20 -17.73 1.58
N TYR A 76 0.80 -16.59 1.96
CA TYR A 76 1.13 -16.27 3.34
C TYR A 76 0.01 -15.53 4.07
N LYS A 77 -0.74 -14.68 3.34
CA LYS A 77 -1.78 -13.78 3.87
C LYS A 77 -3.07 -13.83 3.03
N PRO A 78 -3.74 -15.00 2.94
CA PRO A 78 -4.91 -15.19 2.07
C PRO A 78 -6.10 -14.31 2.48
N LYS A 79 -6.36 -14.17 3.79
CA LYS A 79 -7.47 -13.40 4.34
C LYS A 79 -7.37 -11.92 3.97
N GLU A 80 -6.19 -11.33 4.18
CA GLU A 80 -5.91 -9.93 3.89
C GLU A 80 -5.87 -9.67 2.38
N CYS A 81 -5.30 -10.59 1.59
CA CYS A 81 -5.31 -10.48 0.12
C CYS A 81 -6.74 -10.55 -0.45
N PHE A 82 -7.60 -11.43 0.08
CA PHE A 82 -9.00 -11.51 -0.32
C PHE A 82 -9.80 -10.26 0.08
N ALA A 83 -9.58 -9.73 1.30
CA ALA A 83 -10.20 -8.48 1.74
C ALA A 83 -9.78 -7.29 0.86
N MET A 84 -8.49 -7.20 0.51
CA MET A 84 -7.94 -6.17 -0.39
C MET A 84 -8.54 -6.28 -1.80
N PHE A 85 -8.60 -7.50 -2.36
CA PHE A 85 -9.21 -7.73 -3.68
C PHE A 85 -10.70 -7.39 -3.70
N LYS A 86 -11.46 -7.82 -2.68
CA LYS A 86 -12.88 -7.51 -2.53
C LYS A 86 -13.14 -6.00 -2.49
N ARG A 87 -12.37 -5.26 -1.68
CA ARG A 87 -12.49 -3.79 -1.61
C ARG A 87 -12.15 -3.14 -2.97
N TRP A 88 -11.10 -3.62 -3.65
CA TRP A 88 -10.70 -3.10 -4.97
C TRP A 88 -11.79 -3.29 -6.04
N ILE A 89 -12.40 -4.48 -6.16
CA ILE A 89 -13.48 -4.70 -7.17
C ILE A 89 -14.75 -3.91 -6.84
N SER A 90 -15.06 -3.68 -5.55
CA SER A 90 -16.18 -2.83 -5.11
C SER A 90 -15.92 -1.33 -5.24
N GLN A 91 -14.68 -0.91 -5.52
CA GLN A 91 -14.19 0.48 -5.39
C GLN A 91 -14.22 1.05 -3.95
N ASP A 92 -14.31 0.18 -2.94
CA ASP A 92 -14.21 0.55 -1.53
C ASP A 92 -12.78 1.02 -1.16
N PRO A 93 -12.63 1.92 -0.17
CA PRO A 93 -11.33 2.24 0.41
C PRO A 93 -10.74 1.05 1.18
N LEU A 94 -9.40 0.95 1.18
CA LEU A 94 -8.64 0.00 2.02
C LEU A 94 -8.54 0.48 3.47
#